data_AF-A0A2K5J711-F1
#
_entry.id   AF-A0A2K5J711-F1
#
_cell.length_a   1.000
_cell.length_b   1.000
_cell.length_c   1.000
_cell.angle_alpha   90.00
_cell.angle_beta   90.00
_cell.angle_gamma   90.00
#
_symmetry.space_group_name_H-M   'P 1'
#
loop_
_entity.id
_entity.type
_entity.pdbx_description
1 polymer ?
#
loop_
_entity_poly.entity_id
_entity_poly.type
_entity_poly.pdbx_seq_one_letter_code
_entity_poly.pdbx_strand_id
1 'polypeptide(L)'
;MAWWKAWIEQEGVTVKSSSHFNPDPDAETLYKAMKGIGVGSQLLSNQAAAFTFPSSTLTSGSPWGHSRCIPAGTNEQAIIDVLTKRSNAQRQQIAKSFKAQFGKDLTETLKSELSGKFERLIVALMYLPYRYEAKELHDAMKGSRDDVSSFVDPGLALQDAQDLYAAGEKIRGTDEMKFITILCTRSATHLLRVKCTRNLHSYFAERLYYAMKGAGTRDGTLIRNIVSRSEIDLNLIKCHFKKMYGKTLSSMIMEDTSGDYKNALLSLVGSDP
;
A
#
# COMPACT_ATOMS: atom_id res chain seq x y z
N MET A 1 16.80 -5.80 -27.42
CA MET A 1 15.78 -5.05 -26.62
C MET A 1 15.48 -5.77 -25.31
N ALA A 2 16.47 -5.96 -24.42
CA ALA A 2 16.27 -6.73 -23.18
C ALA A 2 17.13 -6.28 -21.98
N TRP A 3 17.87 -5.16 -22.05
CA TRP A 3 18.64 -4.67 -20.89
C TRP A 3 17.78 -3.87 -19.90
N TRP A 4 16.76 -3.15 -20.37
CA TRP A 4 15.94 -2.28 -19.53
C TRP A 4 14.96 -3.05 -18.63
N LYS A 5 14.45 -4.21 -19.10
CA LYS A 5 13.67 -5.13 -18.25
C LYS A 5 14.53 -5.72 -17.13
N ALA A 6 15.77 -6.12 -17.42
CA ALA A 6 16.72 -6.59 -16.42
C ALA A 6 17.14 -5.49 -15.44
N TRP A 7 17.21 -4.22 -15.90
CA TRP A 7 17.48 -3.06 -15.05
C TRP A 7 16.29 -2.71 -14.13
N ILE A 8 15.05 -2.79 -14.63
CA ILE A 8 13.82 -2.66 -13.82
C ILE A 8 13.69 -3.81 -12.80
N GLU A 9 14.13 -5.02 -13.14
CA GLU A 9 14.12 -6.18 -12.23
C GLU A 9 15.25 -6.14 -11.19
N GLN A 10 16.36 -5.45 -11.47
CA GLN A 10 17.49 -5.28 -10.53
C GLN A 10 17.27 -4.17 -9.50
N GLU A 11 16.46 -3.15 -9.80
CA GLU A 11 16.09 -2.10 -8.82
C GLU A 11 14.81 -2.48 -8.04
N GLY A 12 14.94 -3.55 -7.25
CA GLY A 12 14.11 -3.93 -6.10
C GLY A 12 12.64 -3.48 -6.11
N VAL A 13 11.73 -4.31 -6.61
CA VAL A 13 10.33 -4.23 -6.19
C VAL A 13 10.27 -4.68 -4.72
N THR A 14 9.59 -3.92 -3.86
CA THR A 14 9.47 -4.27 -2.43
C THR A 14 8.65 -5.56 -2.23
N VAL A 15 7.77 -5.86 -3.18
CA VAL A 15 6.90 -7.05 -3.20
C VAL A 15 7.21 -7.90 -4.46
N LYS A 16 7.71 -9.12 -4.29
CA LYS A 16 8.10 -10.01 -5.41
C LYS A 16 7.01 -11.05 -5.70
N SER A 17 6.64 -11.24 -6.96
CA SER A 17 5.76 -12.34 -7.38
C SER A 17 6.56 -13.61 -7.68
N SER A 18 6.15 -14.75 -7.11
CA SER A 18 6.67 -16.09 -7.43
C SER A 18 5.80 -16.76 -8.50
N SER A 19 6.42 -17.52 -9.42
CA SER A 19 5.77 -18.24 -10.53
C SER A 19 4.97 -19.49 -10.08
N HIS A 20 5.29 -20.05 -8.91
CA HIS A 20 4.52 -21.13 -8.28
C HIS A 20 3.94 -20.63 -6.96
N PHE A 21 2.75 -20.03 -7.05
CA PHE A 21 2.05 -19.49 -5.88
C PHE A 21 0.83 -20.36 -5.57
N ASN A 22 0.77 -20.90 -4.35
CA ASN A 22 -0.40 -21.58 -3.82
C ASN A 22 -1.19 -20.59 -2.92
N PRO A 23 -2.42 -20.19 -3.29
CA PRO A 23 -3.23 -19.27 -2.50
C PRO A 23 -3.87 -19.88 -1.26
N ASP A 24 -3.97 -21.22 -1.19
CA ASP A 24 -4.73 -21.93 -0.16
C ASP A 24 -4.20 -21.74 1.28
N PRO A 25 -2.89 -21.89 1.57
CA PRO A 25 -2.38 -21.70 2.93
C PRO A 25 -2.50 -20.25 3.41
N ASP A 26 -2.40 -19.29 2.49
CA ASP A 26 -2.58 -17.88 2.81
C ASP A 26 -4.06 -17.56 3.12
N ALA A 27 -4.99 -18.13 2.35
CA ALA A 27 -6.43 -18.00 2.60
C ALA A 27 -6.81 -18.59 3.98
N GLU A 28 -6.26 -19.76 4.33
CA GLU A 28 -6.48 -20.38 5.64
C GLU A 28 -5.87 -19.56 6.79
N THR A 29 -4.66 -19.02 6.58
CA THR A 29 -4.00 -18.15 7.56
C THR A 29 -4.81 -16.89 7.81
N LEU A 30 -5.33 -16.25 6.75
CA LEU A 30 -6.20 -15.08 6.86
C LEU A 30 -7.51 -15.43 7.58
N TYR A 31 -8.11 -16.58 7.29
CA TYR A 31 -9.32 -17.04 7.97
C TYR A 31 -9.10 -17.24 9.47
N LYS A 32 -8.01 -17.92 9.85
CA LYS A 32 -7.63 -18.14 11.26
C LYS A 32 -7.33 -16.83 11.97
N ALA A 33 -6.62 -15.91 11.30
CA ALA A 33 -6.30 -14.59 11.81
C ALA A 33 -7.55 -13.76 12.10
N MET A 34 -8.54 -13.77 11.20
CA MET A 34 -9.83 -13.08 11.39
C MET A 34 -10.72 -13.72 12.45
N LYS A 35 -10.57 -15.02 12.70
CA LYS A 35 -11.36 -15.73 13.73
C LYS A 35 -10.74 -15.69 15.14
N GLY A 36 -9.59 -15.05 15.31
CA GLY A 36 -8.87 -15.03 16.60
C GLY A 36 -8.33 -16.40 17.02
N ILE A 37 -8.21 -17.34 16.07
CA ILE A 37 -7.58 -18.64 16.32
C ILE A 37 -6.08 -18.41 16.14
N GLY A 38 -5.43 -18.01 17.23
CA GLY A 38 -3.99 -17.75 17.25
C GLY A 38 -3.21 -18.94 16.70
N VAL A 39 -2.51 -18.74 15.58
CA VAL A 39 -1.51 -19.69 15.11
C VAL A 39 -0.33 -19.53 16.06
N GLY A 40 -0.31 -20.34 17.12
CA GLY A 40 0.88 -20.54 17.92
C GLY A 40 1.98 -21.02 16.99
N SER A 41 2.97 -20.18 16.76
CA SER A 41 4.21 -20.55 16.10
C SER A 41 4.88 -21.67 16.90
N GLN A 42 4.66 -22.92 16.50
CA GLN A 42 5.60 -24.05 16.52
C GLN A 42 4.90 -25.36 16.10
N LEU A 43 5.64 -26.18 15.33
CA LEU A 43 5.38 -27.58 14.95
C LEU A 43 4.48 -27.83 13.73
N LEU A 44 5.04 -27.56 12.54
CA LEU A 44 4.94 -28.53 11.46
C LEU A 44 5.88 -29.70 11.79
N SER A 45 5.37 -30.78 12.36
CA SER A 45 5.71 -32.15 11.94
C SER A 45 4.95 -33.19 12.77
N ASN A 46 4.35 -34.12 12.05
CA ASN A 46 4.07 -35.51 12.43
C ASN A 46 3.25 -35.76 13.70
N GLN A 47 1.96 -36.07 13.53
CA GLN A 47 1.47 -37.46 13.66
C GLN A 47 -0.05 -37.49 13.51
N ALA A 48 -0.51 -37.95 12.34
CA ALA A 48 -1.78 -38.65 12.26
C ALA A 48 -1.55 -40.06 12.82
N ALA A 49 -2.01 -40.34 14.04
CA ALA A 49 -2.21 -41.70 14.51
C ALA A 49 -3.17 -41.76 15.70
N ALA A 50 -4.17 -42.63 15.55
CA ALA A 50 -4.91 -43.36 16.58
C ALA A 50 -5.91 -42.59 17.45
N PHE A 51 -7.15 -42.59 16.94
CA PHE A 51 -8.31 -42.94 17.76
C PHE A 51 -8.07 -44.27 18.49
N THR A 52 -7.98 -44.28 19.82
CA THR A 52 -8.53 -45.36 20.64
C THR A 52 -8.72 -44.85 22.07
N PHE A 53 -9.99 -44.77 22.51
CA PHE A 53 -10.33 -44.57 23.92
C PHE A 53 -10.42 -45.93 24.61
N PRO A 54 -9.82 -46.11 25.81
CA PRO A 54 -10.33 -47.04 26.79
C PRO A 54 -10.98 -46.28 27.95
N SER A 55 -12.22 -46.66 28.27
CA SER A 55 -12.90 -46.35 29.51
C SER A 55 -12.11 -46.87 30.70
N SER A 56 -11.81 -46.04 31.70
CA SER A 56 -12.13 -46.32 33.12
C SER A 56 -11.60 -45.27 34.11
N THR A 57 -12.48 -44.99 35.08
CA THR A 57 -12.25 -44.58 36.47
C THR A 57 -11.79 -43.16 36.83
N LEU A 58 -12.72 -42.50 37.55
CA LEU A 58 -12.61 -41.35 38.43
C LEU A 58 -11.38 -41.36 39.35
N THR A 59 -10.66 -40.24 39.42
CA THR A 59 -10.21 -39.68 40.70
C THR A 59 -10.40 -38.15 40.71
N SER A 60 -10.90 -37.70 41.85
CA SER A 60 -11.29 -36.35 42.22
C SER A 60 -10.11 -35.40 42.36
N GLY A 61 -10.28 -34.16 41.87
CA GLY A 61 -9.55 -33.01 42.39
C GLY A 61 -8.99 -32.08 41.31
N SER A 62 -9.81 -31.17 40.78
CA SER A 62 -9.41 -29.81 40.41
C SER A 62 -10.66 -28.94 40.14
N PRO A 63 -10.75 -27.73 40.67
CA PRO A 63 -11.93 -26.89 40.59
C PRO A 63 -12.03 -26.22 39.21
N TRP A 64 -13.24 -26.17 38.67
CA TRP A 64 -13.57 -25.40 37.48
C TRP A 64 -13.23 -23.91 37.66
N GLY A 65 -12.71 -23.27 36.60
CA GLY A 65 -12.53 -21.82 36.50
C GLY A 65 -11.07 -21.48 36.22
N HIS A 66 -10.63 -21.22 34.99
CA HIS A 66 -11.24 -20.31 34.04
C HIS A 66 -11.02 -20.90 32.64
N SER A 67 -12.10 -21.04 31.86
CA SER A 67 -11.98 -20.85 30.42
C SER A 67 -11.29 -19.50 30.24
N ARG A 68 -10.00 -19.52 29.96
CA ARG A 68 -9.29 -18.32 29.52
C ARG A 68 -9.96 -18.00 28.20
N CYS A 69 -10.95 -17.11 28.23
CA CYS A 69 -11.45 -16.44 27.05
C CYS A 69 -10.18 -15.96 26.34
N ILE A 70 -9.79 -16.66 25.27
CA ILE A 70 -8.81 -16.15 24.33
C ILE A 70 -9.42 -14.81 23.91
N PRO A 71 -8.71 -13.68 24.07
CA PRO A 71 -9.27 -12.40 23.68
C PRO A 71 -9.80 -12.56 22.26
N ALA A 72 -11.07 -12.23 22.05
CA ALA A 72 -11.64 -12.08 20.72
C ALA A 72 -10.87 -10.93 20.06
N GLY A 73 -9.73 -11.27 19.47
CA GLY A 73 -8.79 -10.36 18.87
C GLY A 73 -8.38 -10.95 17.55
N THR A 74 -8.64 -10.20 16.49
CA THR A 74 -8.08 -10.44 15.17
C THR A 74 -6.55 -10.51 15.30
N ASN A 75 -5.88 -11.37 14.54
CA ASN A 75 -4.42 -11.35 14.49
C ASN A 75 -3.98 -10.43 13.34
N GLU A 76 -3.88 -9.13 13.63
CA GLU A 76 -3.54 -8.10 12.63
C GLU A 76 -2.14 -8.33 12.04
N GLN A 77 -1.19 -8.84 12.85
CA GLN A 77 0.17 -9.11 12.39
C GLN A 77 0.21 -10.19 11.32
N ALA A 78 -0.57 -11.26 11.47
CA ALA A 78 -0.71 -12.30 10.45
C ALA A 78 -1.34 -11.77 9.15
N ILE A 79 -2.32 -10.86 9.26
CA ILE A 79 -2.94 -10.20 8.11
C ILE A 79 -1.91 -9.32 7.38
N ILE A 80 -1.11 -8.55 8.12
CA ILE A 80 -0.01 -7.74 7.56
C ILE A 80 0.97 -8.65 6.83
N ASP A 81 1.49 -9.68 7.49
CA ASP A 81 2.53 -10.55 6.94
C ASP A 81 2.11 -11.27 5.65
N VAL A 82 0.83 -11.66 5.54
CA VAL A 82 0.30 -12.25 4.31
C VAL A 82 0.07 -11.18 3.27
N LEU A 83 -0.66 -10.11 3.58
CA LEU A 83 -1.09 -9.17 2.54
C LEU A 83 0.04 -8.29 2.03
N THR A 84 0.90 -7.74 2.88
CA THR A 84 1.95 -6.81 2.42
C THR A 84 3.06 -7.49 1.61
N LYS A 85 3.24 -8.81 1.77
CA LYS A 85 4.29 -9.58 1.05
C LYS A 85 3.82 -10.22 -0.26
N ARG A 86 2.52 -10.17 -0.57
CA ARG A 86 1.94 -10.74 -1.80
C ARG A 86 1.62 -9.65 -2.80
N SER A 87 1.85 -9.92 -4.09
CA SER A 87 1.49 -8.97 -5.15
C SER A 87 -0.02 -8.86 -5.31
N ASN A 88 -0.51 -7.79 -5.93
CA ASN A 88 -1.95 -7.60 -6.16
C ASN A 88 -2.56 -8.81 -6.90
N ALA A 89 -1.87 -9.33 -7.92
CA ALA A 89 -2.32 -10.52 -8.66
C ALA A 89 -2.47 -11.76 -7.77
N GLN A 90 -1.52 -11.99 -6.85
CA GLN A 90 -1.58 -13.08 -5.88
C GLN A 90 -2.71 -12.87 -4.86
N ARG A 91 -2.92 -11.63 -4.40
CA ARG A 91 -4.06 -11.28 -3.52
C ARG A 91 -5.40 -11.57 -4.18
N GLN A 92 -5.55 -11.31 -5.49
CA GLN A 92 -6.75 -11.69 -6.23
C GLN A 92 -6.94 -13.23 -6.27
N GLN A 93 -5.86 -14.00 -6.39
CA GLN A 93 -5.93 -15.47 -6.33
C GLN A 93 -6.31 -15.96 -4.93
N ILE A 94 -5.76 -15.36 -3.87
CA ILE A 94 -6.13 -15.64 -2.48
C ILE A 94 -7.62 -15.34 -2.25
N ALA A 95 -8.13 -14.20 -2.71
CA ALA A 95 -9.54 -13.85 -2.58
C ALA A 95 -10.47 -14.88 -3.26
N LYS A 96 -10.07 -15.39 -4.43
CA LYS A 96 -10.81 -16.45 -5.13
C LYS A 96 -10.81 -17.76 -4.35
N SER A 97 -9.63 -18.19 -3.87
CA SER A 97 -9.50 -19.42 -3.07
C SER A 97 -10.28 -19.32 -1.75
N PHE A 98 -10.18 -18.20 -1.05
CA PHE A 98 -10.93 -17.93 0.18
C PHE A 98 -12.44 -18.06 -0.02
N LYS A 99 -12.96 -17.51 -1.13
CA LYS A 99 -14.38 -17.65 -1.47
C LYS A 99 -14.76 -19.09 -1.79
N ALA A 100 -13.89 -19.85 -2.46
CA ALA A 100 -14.13 -21.25 -2.77
C ALA A 100 -14.13 -22.14 -1.51
N GLN A 101 -13.24 -21.90 -0.56
CA GLN A 101 -13.09 -22.71 0.65
C GLN A 101 -14.10 -22.37 1.74
N PHE A 102 -14.39 -21.08 1.95
CA PHE A 102 -15.18 -20.62 3.10
C PHE A 102 -16.55 -20.02 2.72
N GLY A 103 -16.85 -19.89 1.42
CA GLY A 103 -18.11 -19.34 0.92
C GLY A 103 -18.33 -17.86 1.24
N LYS A 104 -17.30 -17.15 1.72
CA LYS A 104 -17.37 -15.73 2.13
C LYS A 104 -16.49 -14.87 1.24
N ASP A 105 -16.88 -13.62 1.04
CA ASP A 105 -16.01 -12.66 0.37
C ASP A 105 -14.92 -12.17 1.33
N LEU A 106 -13.66 -12.31 0.91
CA LEU A 106 -12.50 -11.90 1.72
C LEU A 106 -12.53 -10.40 2.01
N THR A 107 -12.93 -9.58 1.05
CA THR A 107 -12.91 -8.11 1.19
C THR A 107 -13.96 -7.65 2.19
N GLU A 108 -15.17 -8.21 2.11
CA GLU A 108 -16.24 -7.88 3.06
C GLU A 108 -15.94 -8.41 4.46
N THR A 109 -15.33 -9.59 4.57
CA THR A 109 -14.90 -10.13 5.87
C THR A 109 -13.83 -9.24 6.50
N LEU A 110 -12.83 -8.78 5.73
CA LEU A 110 -11.81 -7.85 6.23
C LEU A 110 -12.40 -6.50 6.66
N LYS A 111 -13.41 -5.98 5.95
CA LYS A 111 -14.11 -4.74 6.35
C LYS A 111 -14.92 -4.90 7.63
N SER A 112 -15.50 -6.08 7.88
CA SER A 112 -16.29 -6.30 9.10
C SER A 112 -15.42 -6.58 10.33
N GLU A 113 -14.22 -7.13 10.14
CA GLU A 113 -13.32 -7.53 11.24
C GLU A 113 -12.28 -6.45 11.57
N LEU A 114 -12.02 -5.51 10.65
CA LEU A 114 -11.08 -4.41 10.85
C LEU A 114 -11.82 -3.08 10.94
N SER A 115 -11.21 -2.09 11.58
CA SER A 115 -11.75 -0.73 11.62
C SER A 115 -10.68 0.34 11.43
N GLY A 116 -11.12 1.55 11.07
CA GLY A 116 -10.29 2.75 11.06
C GLY A 116 -9.28 2.81 9.90
N LYS A 117 -8.10 3.38 10.17
CA LYS A 117 -7.06 3.62 9.14
C LYS A 117 -6.44 2.31 8.63
N PHE A 118 -6.34 1.32 9.51
CA PHE A 118 -5.80 0.00 9.19
C PHE A 118 -6.71 -0.74 8.20
N GLU A 119 -8.03 -0.78 8.45
CA GLU A 119 -9.03 -1.31 7.52
C GLU A 119 -8.91 -0.66 6.13
N ARG A 120 -8.85 0.67 6.07
CA ARG A 120 -8.73 1.41 4.80
C ARG A 120 -7.48 1.03 4.00
N LEU A 121 -6.35 0.79 4.66
CA LEU A 121 -5.11 0.36 4.04
C LEU A 121 -5.22 -1.08 3.51
N ILE A 122 -5.70 -2.01 4.34
CA ILE A 122 -5.86 -3.42 3.97
C ILE A 122 -6.84 -3.58 2.81
N VAL A 123 -7.96 -2.87 2.85
CA VAL A 123 -8.95 -2.85 1.77
C VAL A 123 -8.35 -2.24 0.50
N ALA A 124 -7.56 -1.17 0.60
CA ALA A 124 -6.88 -0.59 -0.56
C ALA A 124 -5.89 -1.57 -1.22
N LEU A 125 -5.20 -2.41 -0.42
CA LEU A 125 -4.30 -3.45 -0.94
C LEU A 125 -5.03 -4.54 -1.74
N MET A 126 -6.33 -4.75 -1.48
CA MET A 126 -7.18 -5.76 -2.15
C MET A 126 -7.78 -5.28 -3.47
N TYR A 127 -7.89 -3.96 -3.69
CA TYR A 127 -8.39 -3.41 -4.95
C TYR A 127 -7.25 -3.13 -5.93
N LEU A 128 -7.56 -3.19 -7.24
CA LEU A 128 -6.59 -2.81 -8.26
C LEU A 128 -6.35 -1.29 -8.24
N PRO A 129 -5.11 -0.83 -8.48
CA PRO A 129 -4.72 0.59 -8.42
C PRO A 129 -5.63 1.51 -9.26
N TYR A 130 -6.09 1.05 -10.43
CA TYR A 130 -6.91 1.84 -11.35
C TYR A 130 -8.25 2.31 -10.75
N ARG A 131 -8.86 1.54 -9.83
CA ARG A 131 -10.13 1.93 -9.21
C ARG A 131 -9.95 3.06 -8.20
N TYR A 132 -8.80 3.08 -7.52
CA TYR A 132 -8.45 4.13 -6.57
C TYR A 132 -7.92 5.39 -7.26
N GLU A 133 -7.15 5.24 -8.34
CA GLU A 133 -6.69 6.37 -9.16
C GLU A 133 -7.84 7.11 -9.82
N ALA A 134 -8.84 6.40 -10.36
CA ALA A 134 -10.04 7.01 -10.96
C ALA A 134 -10.84 7.85 -9.95
N LYS A 135 -10.98 7.38 -8.71
CA LYS A 135 -11.65 8.11 -7.63
C LYS A 135 -10.93 9.42 -7.28
N GLU A 136 -9.60 9.41 -7.28
CA GLU A 136 -8.84 10.64 -7.03
C GLU A 136 -8.79 11.59 -8.22
N LEU A 137 -8.79 11.08 -9.46
CA LEU A 137 -8.98 11.95 -10.62
C LEU A 137 -10.33 12.66 -10.49
N HIS A 138 -11.38 11.93 -10.13
CA HIS A 138 -12.70 12.50 -9.88
C HIS A 138 -12.72 13.51 -8.72
N ASP A 139 -12.08 13.21 -7.59
CA ASP A 139 -12.04 14.11 -6.43
C ASP A 139 -11.15 15.34 -6.67
N ALA A 140 -10.05 15.21 -7.43
CA ALA A 140 -9.21 16.33 -7.88
C ALA A 140 -9.94 17.21 -8.93
N MET A 141 -10.79 16.60 -9.77
CA MET A 141 -11.66 17.31 -10.70
C MET A 141 -12.84 18.02 -10.01
N LYS A 142 -13.19 17.63 -8.77
CA LYS A 142 -14.30 18.23 -8.02
C LYS A 142 -13.96 19.60 -7.40
N GLY A 143 -12.73 20.11 -7.58
CA GLY A 143 -12.17 21.19 -6.76
C GLY A 143 -11.57 22.42 -7.43
N SER A 144 -11.57 22.63 -8.76
CA SER A 144 -11.10 23.93 -9.29
C SER A 144 -11.46 24.32 -10.71
N ARG A 145 -11.79 25.63 -10.79
CA ARG A 145 -11.72 26.64 -11.87
C ARG A 145 -12.02 26.16 -13.29
N ASP A 146 -13.22 26.58 -13.70
CA ASP A 146 -13.71 26.85 -15.04
C ASP A 146 -13.44 25.78 -16.11
N ASP A 147 -14.54 25.20 -16.58
CA ASP A 147 -14.96 24.64 -17.89
C ASP A 147 -13.97 24.51 -19.07
N VAL A 148 -12.67 24.41 -18.83
CA VAL A 148 -11.66 24.14 -19.86
C VAL A 148 -11.42 22.64 -19.93
N SER A 149 -11.94 22.06 -21.01
CA SER A 149 -11.68 20.73 -21.58
C SER A 149 -10.82 19.79 -20.73
N SER A 150 -11.41 18.67 -20.33
CA SER A 150 -10.75 17.54 -19.64
C SER A 150 -9.63 16.87 -20.46
N PHE A 151 -9.47 17.25 -21.74
CA PHE A 151 -8.41 16.74 -22.60
C PHE A 151 -7.08 17.45 -22.32
N VAL A 152 -6.14 16.70 -21.76
CA VAL A 152 -4.76 17.16 -21.55
C VAL A 152 -3.89 16.66 -22.69
N ASP A 153 -3.35 17.57 -23.50
CA ASP A 153 -2.38 17.25 -24.54
C ASP A 153 -1.03 16.82 -23.90
N PRO A 154 -0.61 15.56 -24.07
CA PRO A 154 0.65 15.07 -23.52
C PRO A 154 1.88 15.78 -24.08
N GLY A 155 1.84 16.21 -25.35
CA GLY A 155 2.95 16.89 -26.02
C GLY A 155 3.16 18.29 -25.45
N LEU A 156 2.07 19.05 -25.29
CA LEU A 156 2.11 20.37 -24.66
C LEU A 156 2.57 20.29 -23.21
N ALA A 157 2.17 19.26 -22.46
CA ALA A 157 2.61 19.09 -21.07
C ALA A 157 4.12 18.81 -20.97
N LEU A 158 4.68 18.06 -21.92
CA LEU A 158 6.13 17.85 -22.01
C LEU A 158 6.87 19.15 -22.32
N GLN A 159 6.36 19.92 -23.28
CA GLN A 159 6.93 21.20 -23.67
C GLN A 159 6.93 22.21 -22.51
N ASP A 160 5.77 22.41 -21.87
CA ASP A 160 5.63 23.32 -20.72
C ASP A 160 6.56 22.89 -19.56
N ALA A 161 6.78 21.58 -19.37
CA ALA A 161 7.70 21.09 -18.35
C ALA A 161 9.16 21.42 -18.67
N GLN A 162 9.58 21.26 -19.93
CA GLN A 162 10.90 21.66 -20.41
C GLN A 162 11.12 23.17 -20.33
N ASP A 163 10.09 23.94 -20.67
CA ASP A 163 10.12 25.40 -20.60
C ASP A 163 10.28 25.90 -19.16
N LEU A 164 9.55 25.33 -18.20
CA LEU A 164 9.72 25.64 -16.77
C LEU A 164 11.12 25.27 -16.26
N TYR A 165 11.71 24.16 -16.75
CA TYR A 165 13.08 23.78 -16.39
C TYR A 165 14.10 24.81 -16.89
N ALA A 166 14.02 25.17 -18.17
CA ALA A 166 14.91 26.14 -18.78
C ALA A 166 14.76 27.53 -18.14
N ALA A 167 13.53 27.88 -17.76
CA ALA A 167 13.17 29.14 -17.12
C ALA A 167 13.64 29.28 -15.65
N GLY A 168 13.95 28.18 -14.97
CA GLY A 168 14.35 28.19 -13.56
C GLY A 168 15.72 27.58 -13.32
N GLU A 169 15.80 26.25 -13.39
CA GLU A 169 17.00 25.51 -12.94
C GLU A 169 18.21 25.64 -13.87
N LYS A 170 18.00 25.98 -15.16
CA LYS A 170 19.11 26.11 -16.13
C LYS A 170 19.80 27.47 -16.09
N ILE A 171 19.22 28.46 -15.41
CA ILE A 171 19.72 29.83 -15.38
C ILE A 171 19.96 30.28 -13.93
N ARG A 172 20.86 31.25 -13.74
CA ARG A 172 21.06 31.87 -12.42
C ARG A 172 20.04 32.99 -12.24
N GLY A 173 18.86 32.62 -11.75
CA GLY A 173 17.68 33.48 -11.64
C GLY A 173 16.40 32.71 -12.01
N THR A 174 15.28 33.40 -12.19
CA THR A 174 14.01 32.80 -12.64
C THR A 174 13.34 33.68 -13.68
N ASP A 175 12.89 33.09 -14.79
CA ASP A 175 12.01 33.73 -15.75
C ASP A 175 10.57 33.68 -15.20
N GLU A 176 10.26 34.68 -14.38
CA GLU A 176 8.98 34.83 -13.69
C GLU A 176 7.80 34.89 -14.68
N MET A 177 8.01 35.46 -15.87
CA MET A 177 6.96 35.56 -16.89
C MET A 177 6.58 34.19 -17.45
N LYS A 178 7.54 33.31 -17.72
CA LYS A 178 7.24 31.93 -18.12
C LYS A 178 6.56 31.15 -16.99
N PHE A 179 6.99 31.32 -15.75
CA PHE A 179 6.35 30.69 -14.59
C PHE A 179 4.91 31.16 -14.39
N ILE A 180 4.66 32.47 -14.39
CA ILE A 180 3.31 33.06 -14.25
C ILE A 180 2.43 32.60 -15.41
N THR A 181 2.94 32.65 -16.65
CA THR A 181 2.16 32.24 -17.83
C THR A 181 1.74 30.78 -17.69
N ILE A 182 2.67 29.86 -17.44
CA ILE A 182 2.33 28.43 -17.40
C ILE A 182 1.46 28.11 -16.16
N LEU A 183 1.81 28.61 -14.97
CA LEU A 183 1.11 28.28 -13.73
C LEU A 183 -0.27 28.94 -13.60
N CYS A 184 -0.50 30.10 -14.22
CA CYS A 184 -1.76 30.83 -14.11
C CYS A 184 -2.69 30.65 -15.32
N THR A 185 -2.20 30.21 -16.48
CA THR A 185 -3.05 30.01 -17.68
C THR A 185 -3.40 28.57 -17.96
N ARG A 186 -2.63 27.60 -17.46
CA ARG A 186 -2.92 26.17 -17.68
C ARG A 186 -3.88 25.62 -16.63
N SER A 187 -4.72 24.67 -17.04
CA SER A 187 -5.65 23.98 -16.14
C SER A 187 -4.90 23.14 -15.10
N ALA A 188 -5.55 22.88 -13.96
CA ALA A 188 -4.96 22.06 -12.90
C ALA A 188 -4.57 20.65 -13.38
N THR A 189 -5.38 20.06 -14.27
CA THR A 189 -5.12 18.75 -14.87
C THR A 189 -3.88 18.77 -15.78
N HIS A 190 -3.69 19.84 -16.54
CA HIS A 190 -2.49 20.04 -17.36
C HIS A 190 -1.24 20.24 -16.49
N LEU A 191 -1.32 21.07 -15.46
CA LEU A 191 -0.19 21.32 -14.54
C LEU A 191 0.24 20.06 -13.77
N LEU A 192 -0.71 19.20 -13.40
CA LEU A 192 -0.39 17.88 -12.83
C LEU A 192 0.38 17.02 -13.83
N ARG A 193 -0.02 17.02 -15.10
CA ARG A 193 0.68 16.30 -16.18
C ARG A 193 2.09 16.86 -16.38
N VAL A 194 2.24 18.17 -16.46
CA VAL A 194 3.54 18.88 -16.57
C VAL A 194 4.49 18.45 -15.45
N LYS A 195 4.02 18.44 -14.19
CA LYS A 195 4.81 17.97 -13.03
C LYS A 195 5.23 16.51 -13.16
N CYS A 196 4.30 15.62 -13.54
CA CYS A 196 4.58 14.20 -13.72
C CYS A 196 5.56 13.92 -14.89
N THR A 197 5.63 14.83 -15.87
CA THR A 197 6.41 14.61 -17.10
C THR A 197 7.92 14.81 -16.89
N ARG A 198 8.34 15.63 -15.91
CA ARG A 198 9.77 15.85 -15.63
C ARG A 198 10.41 14.78 -14.76
N ASN A 199 9.78 14.45 -13.63
CA ASN A 199 10.27 13.41 -12.75
C ASN A 199 9.10 12.86 -11.92
N LEU A 200 8.55 11.76 -12.42
CA LEU A 200 7.43 11.06 -11.78
C LEU A 200 7.73 10.70 -10.31
N HIS A 201 8.96 10.24 -10.02
CA HIS A 201 9.37 9.83 -8.68
C HIS A 201 9.44 11.01 -7.70
N SER A 202 9.89 12.18 -8.17
CA SER A 202 9.94 13.41 -7.37
C SER A 202 8.54 13.95 -7.07
N TYR A 203 7.60 13.83 -8.01
CA TYR A 203 6.19 14.16 -7.77
C TYR A 203 5.58 13.27 -6.67
N PHE A 204 5.78 11.96 -6.74
CA PHE A 204 5.30 11.05 -5.70
C PHE A 204 5.98 11.30 -4.35
N ALA A 205 7.29 11.60 -4.35
CA ALA A 205 8.01 11.97 -3.14
C ALA A 205 7.43 13.24 -2.50
N GLU A 206 7.13 14.27 -3.29
CA GLU A 206 6.51 15.51 -2.84
C GLU A 206 5.12 15.27 -2.24
N ARG A 207 4.29 14.46 -2.91
CA ARG A 207 2.96 14.10 -2.41
C ARG A 207 3.01 13.34 -1.09
N LEU A 208 3.94 12.40 -0.95
CA LEU A 208 4.14 11.66 0.31
C LEU A 208 4.56 12.61 1.42
N TYR A 209 5.48 13.53 1.14
CA TYR A 209 5.96 14.49 2.13
C TYR A 209 4.84 15.40 2.61
N TYR A 210 4.07 16.01 1.71
CA TYR A 210 2.93 16.86 2.10
C TYR A 210 1.73 16.10 2.65
N ALA A 211 1.66 14.77 2.47
CA ALA A 211 0.66 13.96 3.14
C ALA A 211 0.96 13.80 4.64
N MET A 212 2.22 13.89 5.03
CA MET A 212 2.71 13.74 6.40
C MET A 212 3.06 15.09 7.06
N LYS A 213 3.46 16.09 6.26
CA LYS A 213 3.83 17.41 6.74
C LYS A 213 2.64 18.17 7.36
N GLY A 214 2.80 18.57 8.62
CA GLY A 214 1.90 19.49 9.31
C GLY A 214 1.17 18.82 10.47
N ALA A 215 0.08 19.44 10.92
CA ALA A 215 -0.75 18.86 11.98
C ALA A 215 -1.65 17.75 11.40
N GLY A 216 -1.36 16.50 11.75
CA GLY A 216 -2.08 15.32 11.28
C GLY A 216 -1.62 14.83 9.91
N THR A 217 -2.23 13.73 9.45
CA THR A 217 -1.79 13.01 8.25
C THR A 217 -2.94 12.90 7.25
N ARG A 218 -2.67 13.18 5.97
CA ARG A 218 -3.60 12.91 4.87
C ARG A 218 -3.52 11.43 4.49
N ASP A 219 -4.06 10.57 5.36
CA ASP A 219 -3.95 9.11 5.27
C ASP A 219 -4.40 8.56 3.92
N GLY A 220 -5.46 9.12 3.32
CA GLY A 220 -5.92 8.68 2.00
C GLY A 220 -4.86 8.89 0.90
N THR A 221 -4.14 10.01 0.95
CA THR A 221 -3.03 10.30 0.02
C THR A 221 -1.83 9.42 0.34
N LEU A 222 -1.49 9.24 1.62
CA LEU A 222 -0.37 8.39 2.03
C LEU A 222 -0.57 6.93 1.61
N ILE A 223 -1.69 6.32 2.00
CA ILE A 223 -2.08 4.94 1.65
C ILE A 223 -2.02 4.74 0.15
N ARG A 224 -2.67 5.62 -0.62
CA ARG A 224 -2.80 5.42 -2.06
C ARG A 224 -1.47 5.50 -2.78
N ASN A 225 -0.62 6.47 -2.46
CA ASN A 225 0.68 6.59 -3.12
C ASN A 225 1.60 5.43 -2.73
N ILE A 226 1.57 4.94 -1.49
CA ILE A 226 2.38 3.77 -1.09
C ILE A 226 1.86 2.50 -1.78
N VAL A 227 0.55 2.22 -1.70
CA VAL A 227 -0.06 1.01 -2.26
C VAL A 227 0.07 0.93 -3.79
N SER A 228 -0.15 2.05 -4.49
CA SER A 228 -0.07 2.06 -5.96
C SER A 228 1.35 1.91 -6.49
N ARG A 229 2.37 2.34 -5.72
CA ARG A 229 3.76 2.39 -6.18
C ARG A 229 4.64 1.29 -5.59
N SER A 230 4.18 0.57 -4.55
CA SER A 230 4.94 -0.51 -3.88
C SER A 230 5.38 -1.64 -4.81
N GLU A 231 4.63 -1.86 -5.90
CA GLU A 231 4.93 -2.89 -6.91
C GLU A 231 5.60 -2.34 -8.19
N ILE A 232 5.87 -1.03 -8.26
CA ILE A 232 6.32 -0.36 -9.49
C ILE A 232 7.70 0.29 -9.31
N ASP A 233 7.80 1.30 -8.45
CA ASP A 233 8.96 2.18 -8.38
C ASP A 233 9.14 2.87 -7.01
N LEU A 234 8.57 2.28 -5.94
CA LEU A 234 8.65 2.86 -4.59
C LEU A 234 10.10 3.08 -4.13
N ASN A 235 11.04 2.22 -4.53
CA ASN A 235 12.46 2.40 -4.20
C ASN A 235 13.06 3.66 -4.83
N LEU A 236 12.76 3.95 -6.09
CA LEU A 236 13.18 5.18 -6.75
C LEU A 236 12.57 6.41 -6.08
N ILE A 237 11.29 6.32 -5.69
CA ILE A 237 10.61 7.37 -4.93
C ILE A 237 11.30 7.61 -3.58
N LYS A 238 11.69 6.56 -2.86
CA LYS A 238 12.43 6.68 -1.58
C LYS A 238 13.78 7.37 -1.74
N CYS A 239 14.53 7.04 -2.81
CA CYS A 239 15.79 7.70 -3.12
C CYS A 239 15.59 9.21 -3.37
N HIS A 240 14.60 9.58 -4.17
CA HIS A 240 14.24 10.98 -4.42
C HIS A 240 13.76 11.68 -3.15
N PHE A 241 12.95 11.02 -2.34
CA PHE A 241 12.44 11.55 -1.07
C PHE A 241 13.59 11.89 -0.10
N LYS A 242 14.52 10.96 0.10
CA LYS A 242 15.71 11.16 0.96
C LYS A 242 16.56 12.32 0.45
N LYS A 243 16.76 12.41 -0.87
CA LYS A 243 17.52 13.50 -1.51
C LYS A 243 16.86 14.86 -1.34
N MET A 244 15.53 14.94 -1.44
CA MET A 244 14.78 16.20 -1.38
C MET A 244 14.58 16.72 0.03
N TYR A 245 14.35 15.84 1.00
CA TYR A 245 13.91 16.23 2.35
C TYR A 245 14.90 15.91 3.46
N GLY A 246 16.01 15.21 3.16
CA GLY A 246 17.04 14.84 4.15
C GLY A 246 16.60 13.83 5.20
N LYS A 247 15.32 13.42 5.18
CA LYS A 247 14.74 12.35 6.00
C LYS A 247 14.33 11.19 5.11
N THR A 248 14.37 9.98 5.64
CA THR A 248 13.86 8.82 4.90
C THR A 248 12.35 8.71 5.00
N LEU A 249 11.73 8.03 4.03
CA LEU A 249 10.29 7.83 4.01
C LEU A 249 9.84 7.01 5.23
N SER A 250 10.59 5.97 5.61
CA SER A 250 10.22 5.14 6.77
C SER A 250 10.32 5.90 8.09
N SER A 251 11.32 6.79 8.24
CA SER A 251 11.43 7.66 9.42
C SER A 251 10.21 8.57 9.56
N MET A 252 9.78 9.20 8.47
CA MET A 252 8.64 10.12 8.51
C MET A 252 7.32 9.37 8.82
N ILE A 253 7.13 8.18 8.25
CA ILE A 253 5.98 7.32 8.58
C ILE A 253 6.02 6.90 10.05
N MET A 254 7.20 6.61 10.60
CA MET A 254 7.35 6.20 12.00
C MET A 254 7.01 7.33 12.99
N GLU A 255 7.33 8.57 12.62
CA GLU A 255 7.01 9.77 13.41
C GLU A 255 5.51 10.10 13.38
N ASP A 256 4.86 9.98 12.22
CA ASP A 256 3.49 10.50 12.00
C ASP A 256 2.38 9.44 12.07
N THR A 257 2.71 8.15 12.21
CA THR A 257 1.72 7.06 12.28
C THR A 257 1.94 6.14 13.48
N SER A 258 0.90 5.42 13.90
CA SER A 258 0.94 4.53 15.07
C SER A 258 0.15 3.24 14.84
N GLY A 259 0.37 2.26 15.72
CA GLY A 259 -0.35 0.97 15.72
C GLY A 259 -0.10 0.11 14.49
N ASP A 260 -1.04 -0.78 14.18
CA ASP A 260 -0.94 -1.75 13.06
C ASP A 260 -0.92 -1.07 11.70
N TYR A 261 -1.53 0.12 11.61
CA TYR A 261 -1.44 0.98 10.44
C TYR A 261 0.00 1.37 10.12
N LYS A 262 0.79 1.77 11.12
CA LYS A 262 2.23 2.03 10.95
C LYS A 262 2.97 0.78 10.51
N ASN A 263 2.73 -0.35 11.19
CA ASN A 263 3.44 -1.61 10.93
C ASN A 263 3.21 -2.08 9.49
N ALA A 264 1.97 -1.99 9.01
CA ALA A 264 1.61 -2.32 7.63
C ALA A 264 2.28 -1.39 6.62
N LEU A 265 2.30 -0.07 6.86
CA LEU A 265 2.97 0.89 5.97
C LEU A 265 4.48 0.64 5.90
N LEU A 266 5.14 0.43 7.04
CA LEU A 266 6.57 0.11 7.08
C LEU A 266 6.88 -1.22 6.39
N SER A 267 6.01 -2.21 6.52
CA SER A 267 6.14 -3.49 5.82
C SER A 267 6.05 -3.33 4.29
N LEU A 268 5.17 -2.46 3.80
CA LEU A 268 5.05 -2.15 2.37
C LEU A 268 6.20 -1.31 1.82
N VAL A 269 6.72 -0.38 2.64
CA VAL A 269 7.82 0.51 2.24
C VAL A 269 9.16 -0.23 2.27
N GLY A 270 9.33 -1.20 3.19
CA GLY A 270 10.56 -1.96 3.36
C GLY A 270 11.75 -1.10 3.80
N SER A 271 12.94 -1.70 3.83
CA SER A 271 14.17 -1.03 4.28
C SER A 271 14.51 0.20 3.43
N ASP A 272 14.83 1.33 4.06
CA ASP A 272 15.30 2.51 3.37
C ASP A 272 16.70 2.30 2.74
N PRO A 273 16.99 2.94 1.59
CA PRO A 273 18.33 3.02 1.03
C PRO A 273 19.24 3.95 1.82
#